data_AF-A0A970E410-F1
#
_entry.id   AF-A0A970E410-F1
#
_cell.length_a   1.000
_cell.length_b   1.000
_cell.length_c   1.000
_cell.angle_alpha   90.00
_cell.angle_beta   90.00
_cell.angle_gamma   90.00
#
_symmetry.space_group_name_H-M   'P 1'
#
loop_
_entity.id
_entity.type
_entity.pdbx_description
1 polymer ?
#
loop_
_entity_poly.entity_id
_entity_poly.type
_entity_poly.pdbx_seq_one_letter_code
_entity_poly.pdbx_strand_id
1 'polypeptide(L)' 'EQEAAKRGMELLYPPVHLCTDNAAMIGSAGYFRYLAGQRSDYSLNAVANLRLGE' A
#
# COMPACT_ATOMS: atom_id res chain seq x y z
N GLU A 1 -14.97 14.37 2.57
CA GLU A 1 -15.33 15.01 1.29
C GLU A 1 -15.58 16.51 1.43
N GLN A 2 -16.59 16.94 2.21
CA GLN A 2 -16.95 18.37 2.34
C GLN A 2 -15.79 19.28 2.75
N GLU A 3 -14.96 18.86 3.72
CA GLU A 3 -13.80 19.64 4.16
C GLU A 3 -12.68 19.71 3.11
N ALA A 4 -12.45 18.60 2.38
CA ALA A 4 -11.49 18.58 1.28
C ALA A 4 -11.93 19.53 0.16
N ALA A 5 -13.22 19.53 -0.19
CA ALA A 5 -13.79 20.43 -1.19
C ALA A 5 -13.66 21.90 -0.80
N LYS A 6 -13.95 22.25 0.46
CA LYS A 6 -13.76 23.63 0.98
C LYS A 6 -12.32 24.12 0.85
N ARG A 7 -11.35 23.21 0.95
CA ARG A 7 -9.92 23.48 0.84
C ARG A 7 -9.38 23.33 -0.58
N GLY A 8 -10.23 23.02 -1.57
CA GLY A 8 -9.81 22.78 -2.95
C GLY A 8 -8.94 21.53 -3.13
N MET A 9 -9.09 20.52 -2.26
CA MET A 9 -8.34 19.26 -2.32
C MET A 9 -9.20 18.12 -2.87
N GLU A 10 -8.57 17.25 -3.65
CA GLU A 10 -9.13 15.95 -4.03
C GLU A 10 -8.99 14.96 -2.87
N LEU A 11 -10.07 14.23 -2.57
CA LEU A 11 -10.07 13.20 -1.54
C LEU A 11 -10.12 11.83 -2.19
N LEU A 12 -9.09 11.01 -1.96
CA LEU A 12 -8.97 9.65 -2.48
C LEU A 12 -8.97 8.66 -1.33
N TYR A 13 -9.84 7.65 -1.39
CA TYR A 13 -9.86 6.52 -0.47
C TYR A 13 -10.41 5.28 -1.19
N PRO A 14 -9.99 4.07 -0.81
CA PRO A 14 -10.49 2.86 -1.45
C PRO A 14 -11.93 2.55 -0.99
N PRO A 15 -12.67 1.70 -1.72
CA PRO A 15 -13.90 1.10 -1.24
C PRO A 15 -13.73 0.44 0.14
N VAL A 16 -14.77 0.45 0.98
CA VAL A 16 -14.71 0.01 2.39
C VAL A 16 -14.13 -1.40 2.57
N HIS A 17 -14.44 -2.34 1.68
CA HIS A 17 -13.94 -3.72 1.75
C HIS A 17 -12.43 -3.85 1.46
N LEU A 18 -11.79 -2.80 0.94
CA LEU A 18 -10.34 -2.69 0.76
C LEU A 18 -9.65 -1.87 1.87
N CYS A 19 -10.40 -1.29 2.81
CA CYS A 19 -9.82 -0.51 3.92
C CYS A 19 -9.25 -1.39 5.03
N THR A 20 -9.78 -2.60 5.23
CA THR A 20 -9.24 -3.59 6.17
C THR A 20 -8.12 -4.40 5.53
N ASP A 21 -7.35 -5.12 6.35
CA ASP A 21 -6.29 -6.00 5.86
C ASP A 21 -6.82 -6.99 4.81
N ASN A 22 -6.18 -6.99 3.65
CA ASN A 22 -6.56 -7.82 2.51
C ASN A 22 -5.35 -8.19 1.65
N ALA A 23 -5.47 -9.28 0.89
CA ALA A 23 -4.40 -9.72 -0.02
C ALA A 23 -4.27 -8.85 -1.28
N ALA A 24 -5.31 -8.11 -1.67
CA ALA A 24 -5.28 -7.28 -2.88
C ALA A 24 -4.27 -6.12 -2.75
N MET A 25 -4.19 -5.46 -1.59
CA MET A 25 -3.17 -4.43 -1.35
C MET A 25 -1.75 -4.99 -1.35
N ILE A 26 -1.56 -6.21 -0.82
CA ILE A 26 -0.26 -6.91 -0.84
C ILE A 26 0.15 -7.26 -2.26
N GLY A 27 -0.79 -7.79 -3.07
CA GLY A 27 -0.56 -8.10 -4.48
C GLY A 27 -0.23 -6.85 -5.30
N SER A 28 -0.96 -5.75 -5.10
CA SER A 28 -0.69 -4.46 -5.77
C SER A 28 0.72 -3.94 -5.45
N ALA A 29 1.08 -3.89 -4.16
CA ALA A 29 2.42 -3.47 -3.75
C ALA A 29 3.52 -4.37 -4.32
N GLY A 30 3.32 -5.69 -4.30
CA GLY A 30 4.24 -6.67 -4.89
C GLY A 30 4.42 -6.49 -6.40
N TYR A 31 3.33 -6.26 -7.14
CA TYR A 31 3.36 -6.03 -8.59
C TYR A 31 4.19 -4.79 -8.95
N PHE A 32 3.94 -3.65 -8.31
CA PHE A 32 4.69 -2.43 -8.62
C PHE A 32 6.16 -2.51 -8.18
N ARG A 33 6.46 -3.14 -7.03
CA ARG A 33 7.84 -3.45 -6.64
C ARG A 33 8.52 -4.39 -7.63
N TYR A 34 7.77 -5.36 -8.17
CA TYR A 34 8.28 -6.28 -9.16
C TYR A 34 8.69 -5.54 -10.45
N LEU A 35 7.84 -4.64 -10.93
CA LEU A 35 8.12 -3.78 -12.09
C LEU A 35 9.31 -2.85 -11.85
N ALA A 36 9.49 -2.36 -10.61
CA ALA A 36 10.64 -1.55 -10.22
C ALA A 36 11.96 -2.35 -10.04
N GLY A 37 11.96 -3.66 -10.37
CA GLY A 37 13.15 -4.51 -10.30
C GLY A 37 13.46 -5.08 -8.92
N GLN A 38 12.64 -4.83 -7.90
CA GLN A 38 12.86 -5.36 -6.55
C GLN A 38 12.53 -6.85 -6.50
N ARG A 39 13.47 -7.67 -6.02
CA ARG A 39 13.30 -9.11 -5.80
C ARG A 39 13.92 -9.48 -4.47
N SER A 40 13.23 -10.33 -3.72
CA SER A 40 13.80 -10.98 -2.55
C SER A 40 14.31 -12.37 -2.94
N ASP A 41 15.36 -12.83 -2.29
CA ASP A 41 15.84 -14.20 -2.42
C ASP A 41 15.08 -15.15 -1.47
N TYR A 42 15.47 -16.42 -1.48
CA TYR A 42 14.86 -17.45 -0.63
C TYR A 42 15.23 -17.35 0.86
N SER A 43 16.12 -16.43 1.24
CA SER A 43 16.48 -16.19 2.64
C SER A 43 15.57 -15.16 3.33
N LEU A 44 14.64 -14.55 2.57
CA LEU A 44 13.72 -13.54 3.08
C LEU A 44 12.98 -14.04 4.33
N ASN A 45 13.09 -13.27 5.40
CA ASN A 45 12.41 -13.54 6.67
C ASN A 45 11.40 -12.43 7.00
N ALA A 46 10.44 -12.76 7.86
CA ALA A 46 9.49 -11.80 8.38
C ALA A 46 10.18 -10.85 9.39
N VAL A 47 9.85 -9.56 9.31
CA VAL A 47 10.29 -8.54 10.28
C VAL A 47 9.04 -7.94 10.91
N ALA A 48 8.74 -8.34 12.15
CA ALA A 48 7.49 -7.97 12.84
C ALA A 48 7.37 -6.45 13.10
N ASN A 49 8.50 -5.74 13.11
CA ASN A 49 8.60 -4.30 13.35
C ASN A 49 9.11 -3.53 12.11
N LEU A 50 8.86 -4.04 10.90
CA LEU A 50 9.29 -3.40 9.66
C LEU A 50 8.69 -1.99 9.55
N ARG A 51 9.53 -1.00 9.28
CA ARG A 51 9.11 0.39 9.08
C ARG A 51 8.78 0.65 7.62
N LEU A 52 7.81 1.55 7.38
CA LEU A 52 7.46 2.00 6.04
C LEU A 52 8.39 3.15 5.63
N GLY A 53 9.04 3.03 4.47
CA GLY A 53 9.84 4.10 3.86
C GLY A 53 11.33 4.13 4.25
N GLU A 54 11.82 3.09 4.93
CA GLU A 54 13.26 2.82 5.04
C GLU A 54 13.81 2.15 3.76
#